data_AF-A0ABD2T0B8-F1
#
_entry.id   AF-A0ABD2T0B8-F1
#
_cell.length_a   1.000
_cell.length_b   1.000
_cell.length_c   1.000
_cell.angle_alpha   90.00
_cell.angle_beta   90.00
_cell.angle_gamma   90.00
#
_symmetry.space_group_name_H-M   'P 1'
#
loop_
_entity.id
_entity.type
_entity.pdbx_description
1 polymer ?
#
loop_
_entity_poly.entity_id
_entity_poly.type
_entity_poly.pdbx_seq_one_letter_code
_entity_poly.pdbx_strand_id
1 'polypeptide(L)'
;MGSLEQEQLLDSPLHVDNSASGLFDKHNRELEHLSLTNQPLKTVKFFCLAVLKCLHQFSVNTIKCNCLVVILLASAGGSLLFTRGRAYEETLQPVQELLRYLRFGLWWLVLGVASSIGLGSGLHTFVLYLGPHIALFTIKSVSCGRVDIKSAPYDTIQLRRGPSWLDKDCSEFGPPLFSLPGARVPLTSILNQIQLEAILWGIGTALGELPPYFISRAASISGREGEHMEDLDSASKEDGGIISNHLKQIKKWLLSNRQYLNFFTILVLASVPNPLFDLAGIMCGQFGIPFWKFFTATLIGKAIIKTHIQTAFIISVCNNQLLDLIENQLVRVLGLIPGVASFLPNIISKLHIAREKYMAASPPVSSVKAKKWDLSLGSVWNTVVWLMLLNFSAKIVNTTAKGYLREQQEQELAALENNRARE
;
A
#
# COMPACT_ATOMS: atom_id res chain seq x y z
N MET A 1 -4.30 -81.58 18.70
CA MET A 1 -5.46 -81.13 19.49
C MET A 1 -4.93 -80.09 20.47
N GLY A 2 -5.30 -78.81 20.28
CA GLY A 2 -4.98 -77.63 21.14
C GLY A 2 -3.55 -77.08 21.01
N SER A 3 -3.26 -75.80 20.65
CA SER A 3 -3.51 -74.50 21.35
C SER A 3 -2.54 -74.30 22.54
N LEU A 4 -1.83 -73.21 22.85
CA LEU A 4 -1.85 -71.75 22.64
C LEU A 4 -0.41 -71.24 22.93
N GLU A 5 0.17 -70.26 22.21
CA GLU A 5 0.27 -68.83 22.58
C GLU A 5 0.87 -68.49 23.96
N GLN A 6 2.04 -67.82 23.98
CA GLN A 6 2.37 -66.69 24.88
C GLN A 6 3.78 -66.13 24.53
N GLU A 7 4.09 -64.84 24.49
CA GLU A 7 3.41 -63.56 24.24
C GLU A 7 4.59 -62.57 24.05
N GLN A 8 4.51 -61.71 23.03
CA GLN A 8 5.48 -60.65 22.80
C GLN A 8 5.33 -59.59 23.89
N LEU A 9 6.44 -59.14 24.47
CA LEU A 9 6.43 -57.91 25.28
C LEU A 9 7.76 -57.17 25.11
N LEU A 10 7.85 -56.43 24.01
CA LEU A 10 8.75 -55.29 23.86
C LEU A 10 8.23 -54.35 22.77
N ASP A 11 7.10 -53.70 23.04
CA ASP A 11 6.63 -52.61 22.17
C ASP A 11 7.35 -51.30 22.54
N SER A 12 7.87 -50.66 21.50
CA SER A 12 8.94 -49.67 21.56
C SER A 12 8.41 -48.22 21.66
N PRO A 13 9.08 -47.32 22.41
CA PRO A 13 8.85 -45.87 22.28
C PRO A 13 9.26 -45.32 20.90
N LEU A 14 10.09 -46.08 20.17
CA LEU A 14 10.75 -45.67 18.93
C LEU A 14 9.82 -45.63 17.70
N HIS A 15 8.70 -46.36 17.72
CA HIS A 15 7.77 -46.43 16.58
C HIS A 15 6.81 -45.22 16.53
N VAL A 16 6.65 -44.51 17.65
CA VAL A 16 5.65 -43.44 17.81
C VAL A 16 6.19 -42.08 17.39
N ASP A 17 7.49 -41.80 17.59
CA ASP A 17 8.16 -40.59 17.09
C ASP A 17 8.20 -40.57 15.55
N ASN A 18 8.34 -41.73 14.91
CA ASN A 18 8.26 -41.86 13.44
C ASN A 18 6.88 -41.47 12.89
N SER A 19 5.80 -41.67 13.66
CA SER A 19 4.44 -41.33 13.23
C SER A 19 4.18 -39.83 13.25
N ALA A 20 4.65 -39.13 14.30
CA ALA A 20 4.56 -37.67 14.37
C ALA A 20 5.42 -37.01 13.28
N SER A 21 6.67 -37.44 13.14
CA SER A 21 7.58 -36.92 12.10
C SER A 21 7.02 -37.18 10.69
N GLY A 22 6.46 -38.37 10.43
CA GLY A 22 5.84 -38.69 9.14
C GLY A 22 4.57 -37.88 8.84
N LEU A 23 3.80 -37.52 9.85
CA LEU A 23 2.63 -36.64 9.70
C LEU A 23 3.06 -35.20 9.37
N PHE A 24 4.08 -34.68 10.05
CA PHE A 24 4.66 -33.37 9.74
C PHE A 24 5.21 -33.28 8.31
N ASP A 25 5.93 -34.32 7.86
CA ASP A 25 6.45 -34.38 6.49
C ASP A 25 5.32 -34.43 5.46
N LYS A 26 4.23 -35.15 5.75
CA LYS A 26 3.02 -35.16 4.92
C LYS A 26 2.37 -33.78 4.88
N HIS A 27 2.24 -33.10 6.01
CA HIS A 27 1.66 -31.76 6.11
C HIS A 27 2.46 -30.73 5.31
N ASN A 28 3.80 -30.76 5.40
CA ASN A 28 4.69 -29.87 4.66
C ASN A 28 4.59 -30.13 3.14
N ARG A 29 4.58 -31.39 2.71
CA ARG A 29 4.40 -31.74 1.28
C ARG A 29 3.05 -31.26 0.73
N GLU A 30 1.98 -31.37 1.51
CA GLU A 30 0.67 -30.85 1.11
C GLU A 30 0.66 -29.31 1.00
N LEU A 31 1.36 -28.59 1.89
CA LEU A 31 1.51 -27.13 1.84
C LEU A 31 2.37 -26.66 0.66
N GLU A 32 3.44 -27.38 0.32
CA GLU A 32 4.29 -27.08 -0.84
C GLU A 32 3.55 -27.29 -2.15
N HIS A 33 2.80 -28.39 -2.26
CA HIS A 33 2.06 -28.74 -3.46
C HIS A 33 0.76 -27.94 -3.66
N LEU A 34 0.24 -27.30 -2.61
CA LEU A 34 -0.96 -26.47 -2.69
C LEU A 34 -0.66 -25.13 -3.39
N SER A 35 -0.97 -25.04 -4.67
CA SER A 35 -0.89 -23.79 -5.44
C SER A 35 -1.96 -23.75 -6.52
N LEU A 36 -2.33 -22.55 -6.96
CA LEU A 36 -3.22 -22.31 -8.09
C LEU A 36 -2.74 -22.99 -9.39
N THR A 37 -1.43 -23.19 -9.53
CA THR A 37 -0.83 -23.86 -10.70
C THR A 37 -0.92 -25.39 -10.60
N ASN A 38 -0.73 -25.96 -9.40
CA ASN A 38 -0.67 -27.42 -9.24
C ASN A 38 -2.05 -28.03 -8.89
N GLN A 39 -2.84 -27.35 -8.07
CA GLN A 39 -4.15 -27.82 -7.58
C GLN A 39 -5.16 -26.65 -7.49
N PRO A 40 -5.69 -26.15 -8.63
CA PRO A 40 -6.53 -24.96 -8.67
C PRO A 40 -7.82 -25.13 -7.86
N LEU A 41 -8.53 -26.25 -8.02
CA LEU A 41 -9.82 -26.49 -7.35
C LEU A 41 -9.68 -26.61 -5.83
N LYS A 42 -8.64 -27.32 -5.35
CA LYS A 42 -8.38 -27.49 -3.91
C LYS A 42 -7.97 -26.15 -3.28
N THR A 43 -7.12 -25.39 -3.97
CA THR A 43 -6.67 -24.06 -3.53
C THR A 43 -7.83 -23.06 -3.43
N VAL A 44 -8.68 -22.99 -4.46
CA VAL A 44 -9.86 -22.11 -4.46
C VAL A 44 -10.86 -22.53 -3.38
N LYS A 45 -11.07 -23.84 -3.14
CA LYS A 45 -11.94 -24.32 -2.06
C LYS A 45 -11.45 -23.83 -0.70
N PHE A 46 -10.16 -24.01 -0.38
CA PHE A 46 -9.60 -23.55 0.90
C PHE A 46 -9.62 -22.02 1.02
N PHE A 47 -9.35 -21.30 -0.06
CA PHE A 47 -9.50 -19.85 -0.10
C PHE A 47 -10.93 -19.42 0.22
N CYS A 48 -11.93 -20.01 -0.42
CA CYS A 48 -13.34 -19.69 -0.17
C CYS A 48 -13.75 -19.99 1.27
N LEU A 49 -13.32 -21.13 1.83
CA LEU A 49 -13.57 -21.46 3.24
C LEU A 49 -12.90 -20.47 4.20
N ALA A 50 -11.67 -20.06 3.92
CA ALA A 50 -10.95 -19.05 4.70
C ALA A 50 -11.66 -17.69 4.66
N VAL A 51 -12.10 -17.26 3.49
CA VAL A 51 -12.88 -16.03 3.32
C VAL A 51 -14.22 -16.14 4.04
N LEU A 52 -14.93 -17.26 3.94
CA LEU A 52 -16.20 -17.47 4.62
C LEU A 52 -16.04 -17.44 6.15
N LYS A 53 -14.99 -18.09 6.68
CA LYS A 53 -14.64 -18.07 8.10
C LYS A 53 -14.30 -16.65 8.57
N CYS A 54 -13.52 -15.91 7.79
CA CYS A 54 -13.18 -14.52 8.07
C CYS A 54 -14.43 -13.62 8.07
N LEU A 55 -15.29 -13.76 7.06
CA LEU A 55 -16.57 -13.04 6.97
C LEU A 55 -17.51 -13.41 8.11
N HIS A 56 -17.57 -14.68 8.52
CA HIS A 56 -18.37 -15.15 9.64
C HIS A 56 -17.83 -14.62 10.97
N GLN A 57 -16.52 -14.65 11.19
CA GLN A 57 -15.91 -14.12 12.40
C GLN A 57 -16.05 -12.60 12.48
N PHE A 58 -15.91 -11.90 11.35
CA PHE A 58 -16.21 -10.49 11.23
C PHE A 58 -17.68 -10.19 11.48
N SER A 59 -18.62 -10.98 10.94
CA SER A 59 -20.06 -10.77 11.17
C SER A 59 -20.44 -11.02 12.63
N VAL A 60 -19.91 -12.06 13.27
CA VAL A 60 -20.17 -12.34 14.70
C VAL A 60 -19.57 -11.25 15.61
N ASN A 61 -18.35 -10.77 15.35
CA ASN A 61 -17.75 -9.67 16.12
C ASN A 61 -18.44 -8.33 15.86
N THR A 62 -18.82 -8.08 14.60
CA THR A 62 -19.53 -6.87 14.20
C THR A 62 -20.94 -6.89 14.77
N ILE A 63 -21.66 -8.00 14.80
CA ILE A 63 -22.99 -8.09 15.44
C ILE A 63 -22.88 -7.82 16.95
N LYS A 64 -21.82 -8.30 17.63
CA LYS A 64 -21.60 -7.99 19.05
C LYS A 64 -21.30 -6.49 19.31
N CYS A 65 -20.53 -5.82 18.45
CA CYS A 65 -20.22 -4.39 18.60
C CYS A 65 -21.32 -3.46 18.03
N ASN A 66 -21.95 -3.84 16.91
CA ASN A 66 -22.98 -3.05 16.23
C ASN A 66 -24.36 -3.23 16.84
N CYS A 67 -24.69 -4.29 17.57
CA CYS A 67 -26.02 -4.33 18.20
C CYS A 67 -26.19 -3.15 19.17
N LEU A 68 -25.14 -2.81 19.94
CA LEU A 68 -25.15 -1.66 20.83
C LEU A 68 -25.20 -0.31 20.08
N VAL A 69 -24.41 -0.17 19.00
CA VAL A 69 -24.34 1.07 18.20
C VAL A 69 -25.58 1.26 17.33
N VAL A 70 -26.14 0.19 16.76
CA VAL A 70 -27.39 0.19 15.98
C VAL A 70 -28.59 0.45 16.88
N ILE A 71 -28.63 -0.06 18.12
CA ILE A 71 -29.68 0.30 19.09
C ILE A 71 -29.59 1.79 19.46
N LEU A 72 -28.38 2.33 19.66
CA LEU A 72 -28.18 3.77 19.93
C LEU A 72 -28.52 4.66 18.72
N LEU A 73 -28.15 4.25 17.51
CA LEU A 73 -28.46 4.97 16.27
C LEU A 73 -29.92 4.81 15.85
N ALA A 74 -30.56 3.68 16.13
CA ALA A 74 -31.98 3.45 15.85
C ALA A 74 -32.88 4.16 16.87
N SER A 75 -32.45 4.30 18.12
CA SER A 75 -33.15 5.14 19.11
C SER A 75 -32.99 6.63 18.81
N ALA A 76 -31.78 7.09 18.46
CA ALA A 76 -31.55 8.47 18.02
C ALA A 76 -32.23 8.80 16.68
N GLY A 77 -32.11 7.89 15.70
CA GLY A 77 -32.71 8.01 14.37
C GLY A 77 -34.23 7.86 14.38
N GLY A 78 -34.77 6.98 15.21
CA GLY A 78 -36.22 6.82 15.42
C GLY A 78 -36.85 8.07 16.05
N SER A 79 -36.15 8.70 17.00
CA SER A 79 -36.57 9.98 17.59
C SER A 79 -36.51 11.15 16.57
N LEU A 80 -35.52 11.15 15.68
CA LEU A 80 -35.40 12.14 14.59
C LEU A 80 -36.42 11.91 13.46
N LEU A 81 -36.74 10.65 13.13
CA LEU A 81 -37.71 10.29 12.09
C LEU A 81 -39.15 10.58 12.53
N PHE A 82 -39.47 10.36 13.81
CA PHE A 82 -40.80 10.67 14.35
C PHE A 82 -41.08 12.18 14.37
N THR A 83 -40.04 13.01 14.48
CA THR A 83 -40.17 14.48 14.50
C THR A 83 -40.15 15.12 13.12
N ARG A 84 -39.79 14.40 12.05
CA ARG A 84 -39.55 15.00 10.72
C ARG A 84 -40.13 14.19 9.55
N GLY A 85 -41.33 13.63 9.73
CA GLY A 85 -42.06 12.87 8.70
C GLY A 85 -42.61 13.67 7.50
N ARG A 86 -41.91 14.69 6.98
CA ARG A 86 -42.44 15.49 5.85
C ARG A 86 -41.47 15.98 4.76
N ALA A 87 -40.20 15.59 4.75
CA ALA A 87 -39.24 16.09 3.74
C ALA A 87 -38.43 14.95 3.09
N TYR A 88 -39.09 14.12 2.28
CA TYR A 88 -38.45 13.00 1.58
C TYR A 88 -37.68 13.45 0.31
N GLU A 89 -38.03 14.60 -0.28
CA GLU A 89 -37.41 15.09 -1.53
C GLU A 89 -36.09 15.85 -1.32
N GLU A 90 -35.93 16.61 -0.22
CA GLU A 90 -34.70 17.39 0.06
C GLU A 90 -33.54 16.52 0.59
N THR A 91 -33.81 15.28 0.97
CA THR A 91 -32.82 14.40 1.64
C THR A 91 -31.93 13.64 0.63
N LEU A 92 -32.29 13.55 -0.65
CA LEU A 92 -31.58 12.71 -1.62
C LEU A 92 -30.33 13.36 -2.21
N GLN A 93 -30.32 14.69 -2.40
CA GLN A 93 -29.16 15.44 -2.90
C GLN A 93 -27.90 15.37 -2.00
N PRO A 94 -27.99 15.57 -0.66
CA PRO A 94 -26.82 15.46 0.20
C PRO A 94 -26.27 14.03 0.28
N VAL A 95 -27.12 13.02 0.12
CA VAL A 95 -26.70 11.61 0.09
C VAL A 95 -25.88 11.30 -1.16
N GLN A 96 -26.29 11.82 -2.33
CA GLN A 96 -25.55 11.63 -3.57
C GLN A 96 -24.21 12.38 -3.59
N GLU A 97 -24.14 13.54 -2.93
CA GLU A 97 -22.88 14.27 -2.71
C GLU A 97 -21.93 13.47 -1.81
N LEU A 98 -22.43 12.96 -0.69
CA LEU A 98 -21.66 12.11 0.22
C LEU A 98 -21.10 10.86 -0.49
N LEU A 99 -21.93 10.19 -1.30
CA LEU A 99 -21.50 9.02 -2.07
C LEU A 99 -20.37 9.34 -3.06
N ARG A 100 -20.35 10.55 -3.65
CA ARG A 100 -19.26 11.00 -4.52
C ARG A 100 -17.96 11.19 -3.73
N TYR A 101 -18.03 11.82 -2.56
CA TYR A 101 -16.87 11.94 -1.67
C TYR A 101 -16.36 10.59 -1.16
N LEU A 102 -17.26 9.67 -0.79
CA LEU A 102 -16.89 8.32 -0.36
C LEU A 102 -16.21 7.54 -1.48
N ARG A 103 -16.75 7.60 -2.70
CA ARG A 103 -16.14 6.96 -3.87
C ARG A 103 -14.76 7.55 -4.19
N PHE A 104 -14.61 8.87 -4.08
CA PHE A 104 -13.32 9.55 -4.24
C PHE A 104 -12.31 9.11 -3.19
N GLY A 105 -12.71 9.13 -1.91
CA GLY A 105 -11.89 8.67 -0.79
C GLY A 105 -11.46 7.22 -0.95
N LEU A 106 -12.42 6.34 -1.24
CA LEU A 106 -12.17 4.91 -1.44
C LEU A 106 -11.23 4.65 -2.62
N TRP A 107 -11.40 5.36 -3.73
CA TRP A 107 -10.55 5.21 -4.91
C TRP A 107 -9.07 5.48 -4.59
N TRP A 108 -8.77 6.63 -3.97
CA TRP A 108 -7.41 7.01 -3.64
C TRP A 108 -6.82 6.16 -2.51
N LEU A 109 -7.63 5.79 -1.52
CA LEU A 109 -7.21 4.93 -0.42
C LEU A 109 -6.87 3.51 -0.93
N VAL A 110 -7.72 2.92 -1.77
CA VAL A 110 -7.49 1.57 -2.33
C VAL A 110 -6.26 1.55 -3.23
N LEU A 111 -6.06 2.58 -4.08
CA LEU A 111 -4.84 2.69 -4.87
C LEU A 111 -3.59 2.86 -4.01
N GLY A 112 -3.69 3.62 -2.91
CA GLY A 112 -2.64 3.76 -1.91
C GLY A 112 -2.27 2.43 -1.25
N VAL A 113 -3.27 1.63 -0.85
CA VAL A 113 -3.08 0.27 -0.31
C VAL A 113 -2.46 -0.66 -1.35
N ALA A 114 -2.95 -0.62 -2.59
CA ALA A 114 -2.41 -1.42 -3.69
C ALA A 114 -0.95 -1.04 -4.03
N SER A 115 -0.55 0.20 -3.76
CA SER A 115 0.84 0.65 -3.91
C SER A 115 1.78 -0.03 -2.91
N SER A 116 1.32 -0.49 -1.75
CA SER A 116 2.21 -1.06 -0.73
C SER A 116 2.25 -2.58 -0.66
N ILE A 117 1.14 -3.27 -0.89
CA ILE A 117 1.09 -4.74 -0.66
C ILE A 117 1.93 -5.51 -1.70
N GLY A 118 2.31 -4.89 -2.82
CA GLY A 118 3.29 -5.44 -3.75
C GLY A 118 4.72 -5.22 -3.26
N LEU A 119 5.28 -6.18 -2.51
CA LEU A 119 6.69 -6.36 -2.08
C LEU A 119 7.73 -5.70 -3.02
N GLY A 120 7.90 -4.37 -2.96
CA GLY A 120 8.88 -3.61 -3.74
C GLY A 120 8.39 -2.85 -4.99
N SER A 121 7.14 -2.97 -5.45
CA SER A 121 6.67 -2.28 -6.69
C SER A 121 5.96 -0.95 -6.48
N GLY A 122 5.85 -0.44 -5.25
CA GLY A 122 5.01 0.73 -4.94
C GLY A 122 5.32 2.02 -5.69
N LEU A 123 6.56 2.18 -6.16
CA LEU A 123 6.92 3.27 -7.07
C LEU A 123 6.16 3.20 -8.40
N HIS A 124 5.88 2.00 -8.92
CA HIS A 124 5.16 1.81 -10.19
C HIS A 124 3.71 2.26 -10.07
N THR A 125 3.01 1.91 -9.00
CA THR A 125 1.61 2.33 -8.80
C THR A 125 1.51 3.85 -8.68
N PHE A 126 2.45 4.49 -7.98
CA PHE A 126 2.55 5.96 -7.93
C PHE A 126 2.76 6.57 -9.32
N VAL A 127 3.72 6.07 -10.09
CA VAL A 127 4.02 6.53 -11.46
C VAL A 127 2.85 6.28 -12.43
N LEU A 128 1.94 5.37 -12.12
CA LEU A 128 0.79 5.03 -12.96
C LEU A 128 -0.46 5.84 -12.72
N TYR A 129 -0.71 6.23 -11.47
CA TYR A 129 -1.98 6.84 -11.09
C TYR A 129 -1.79 8.25 -10.51
N LEU A 130 -1.19 8.34 -9.33
CA LEU A 130 -1.07 9.63 -8.63
C LEU A 130 -0.11 10.59 -9.35
N GLY A 131 1.04 10.09 -9.83
CA GLY A 131 2.03 10.91 -10.52
C GLY A 131 1.49 11.56 -11.81
N PRO A 132 0.90 10.79 -12.74
CA PRO A 132 0.27 11.35 -13.95
C PRO A 132 -0.88 12.31 -13.63
N HIS A 133 -1.67 12.05 -12.58
CA HIS A 133 -2.71 12.98 -12.14
C HIS A 133 -2.12 14.34 -11.74
N ILE A 134 -1.08 14.35 -10.91
CA ILE A 134 -0.39 15.57 -10.47
C ILE A 134 0.23 16.30 -11.67
N ALA A 135 0.88 15.56 -12.57
CA ALA A 135 1.54 16.12 -13.75
C ALA A 135 0.53 16.78 -14.70
N LEU A 136 -0.54 16.08 -15.09
CA LEU A 136 -1.58 16.61 -15.98
C LEU A 136 -2.26 17.85 -15.39
N PHE A 137 -2.57 17.82 -14.09
CA PHE A 137 -3.16 18.98 -13.41
C PHE A 137 -2.19 20.17 -13.39
N THR A 138 -0.91 19.93 -13.10
CA THR A 138 0.13 20.98 -13.08
C THR A 138 0.32 21.60 -14.45
N ILE A 139 0.48 20.79 -15.50
CA ILE A 139 0.65 21.26 -16.88
C ILE A 139 -0.56 22.10 -17.29
N LYS A 140 -1.79 21.61 -17.06
CA LYS A 140 -3.01 22.35 -17.39
C LYS A 140 -3.11 23.67 -16.61
N SER A 141 -2.77 23.67 -15.32
CA SER A 141 -2.81 24.86 -14.47
C SER A 141 -1.81 25.92 -14.92
N VAL A 142 -0.59 25.50 -15.30
CA VAL A 142 0.45 26.41 -15.82
C VAL A 142 0.07 26.94 -17.20
N SER A 143 -0.42 26.09 -18.11
CA SER A 143 -0.85 26.51 -19.46
C SER A 143 -2.04 27.48 -19.44
N CYS A 144 -3.01 27.27 -18.56
CA CYS A 144 -4.17 28.15 -18.43
C CYS A 144 -3.93 29.33 -17.45
N GLY A 145 -2.77 29.39 -16.77
CA GLY A 145 -2.44 30.45 -15.82
C GLY A 145 -3.39 30.54 -14.62
N ARG A 146 -3.91 29.40 -14.14
CA ARG A 146 -4.91 29.33 -13.06
C ARG A 146 -4.92 27.95 -12.38
N VAL A 147 -5.50 27.84 -11.19
CA VAL A 147 -5.50 26.60 -10.38
C VAL A 147 -6.89 26.06 -10.07
N ASP A 148 -7.92 26.88 -10.26
CA ASP A 148 -9.33 26.60 -10.03
C ASP A 148 -9.99 25.94 -11.26
N ILE A 149 -9.33 24.90 -11.78
CA ILE A 149 -9.81 24.14 -12.95
C ILE A 149 -10.73 22.97 -12.55
N LYS A 150 -10.66 22.50 -11.30
CA LYS A 150 -11.52 21.44 -10.78
C LYS A 150 -12.93 21.97 -10.54
N SER A 151 -13.94 21.29 -11.06
CA SER A 151 -15.34 21.60 -10.77
C SER A 151 -15.73 21.31 -9.31
N ALA A 152 -15.11 20.29 -8.72
CA ALA A 152 -15.24 19.91 -7.32
C ALA A 152 -13.99 19.17 -6.84
N PRO A 153 -13.74 19.04 -5.52
CA PRO A 153 -12.57 18.34 -5.00
C PRO A 153 -12.45 16.88 -5.47
N TYR A 154 -13.59 16.20 -5.70
CA TYR A 154 -13.62 14.81 -6.16
C TYR A 154 -13.49 14.64 -7.70
N ASP A 155 -13.35 15.74 -8.45
CA ASP A 155 -13.21 15.73 -9.92
C ASP A 155 -11.79 15.32 -10.34
N THR A 156 -11.59 14.01 -10.37
CA THR A 156 -10.28 13.38 -10.47
C THR A 156 -10.26 12.21 -11.47
N ILE A 157 -9.07 11.69 -11.77
CA ILE A 157 -8.89 10.52 -12.65
C ILE A 157 -9.43 9.27 -11.95
N GLN A 158 -10.34 8.56 -12.60
CA GLN A 158 -10.91 7.30 -12.10
C GLN A 158 -10.72 6.17 -13.12
N LEU A 159 -10.87 4.91 -12.70
CA LEU A 159 -10.61 3.68 -13.48
C LEU A 159 -11.21 3.66 -14.90
N ARG A 160 -12.29 4.39 -15.16
CA ARG A 160 -12.97 4.48 -16.47
C ARG A 160 -13.52 5.86 -16.80
N ARG A 161 -13.12 6.90 -16.07
CA ARG A 161 -13.63 8.26 -16.26
C ARG A 161 -12.47 9.25 -16.15
N GLY A 162 -12.27 10.04 -17.20
CA GLY A 162 -11.39 11.20 -17.16
C GLY A 162 -12.00 12.31 -16.31
N PRO A 163 -11.17 13.18 -15.72
CA PRO A 163 -11.66 14.34 -15.00
C PRO A 163 -12.24 15.37 -15.97
N SER A 164 -13.22 16.15 -15.52
CA SER A 164 -13.95 17.06 -16.39
C SER A 164 -13.11 18.21 -16.96
N TRP A 165 -11.98 18.50 -16.32
CA TRP A 165 -11.09 19.62 -16.66
C TRP A 165 -10.02 19.28 -17.69
N LEU A 166 -9.80 18.00 -18.00
CA LEU A 166 -8.72 17.60 -18.90
C LEU A 166 -8.99 18.02 -20.34
N ASP A 167 -10.22 17.78 -20.81
CA ASP A 167 -10.63 17.98 -22.20
C ASP A 167 -11.15 19.39 -22.51
N LYS A 168 -11.39 20.22 -21.50
CA LYS A 168 -11.90 21.60 -21.67
C LYS A 168 -10.82 22.57 -22.10
N ASP A 169 -11.14 23.52 -22.96
CA ASP A 169 -10.19 24.56 -23.38
C ASP A 169 -9.97 25.62 -22.28
N CYS A 170 -8.80 26.26 -22.26
CA CYS A 170 -8.47 27.25 -21.23
C CYS A 170 -9.44 28.45 -21.23
N SER A 171 -10.05 28.76 -22.37
CA SER A 171 -11.07 29.82 -22.52
C SER A 171 -12.37 29.53 -21.76
N GLU A 172 -12.73 28.27 -21.57
CA GLU A 172 -13.98 27.87 -20.91
C GLU A 172 -13.96 28.12 -19.39
N PHE A 173 -12.78 28.13 -18.77
CA PHE A 173 -12.66 28.38 -17.34
C PHE A 173 -12.79 29.87 -16.99
N GLY A 174 -12.50 30.77 -17.93
CA GLY A 174 -12.43 32.22 -17.73
C GLY A 174 -10.99 32.77 -17.71
N PRO A 175 -10.80 34.06 -17.37
CA PRO A 175 -9.49 34.73 -17.46
C PRO A 175 -8.44 34.10 -16.53
N PRO A 176 -7.13 34.19 -16.87
CA PRO A 176 -6.08 33.66 -16.01
C PRO A 176 -6.02 34.41 -14.69
N LEU A 177 -5.96 33.68 -13.57
CA LEU A 177 -5.76 34.28 -12.25
C LEU A 177 -4.35 34.88 -12.13
N PHE A 178 -3.38 34.28 -12.82
CA PHE A 178 -1.98 34.71 -12.86
C PHE A 178 -1.68 35.33 -14.22
N SER A 179 -2.26 36.49 -14.51
CA SER A 179 -2.16 37.18 -15.81
C SER A 179 -1.01 38.20 -15.93
N LEU A 180 -0.33 38.57 -14.83
CA LEU A 180 0.72 39.59 -14.91
C LEU A 180 1.97 39.06 -15.63
N PRO A 181 2.72 39.91 -16.37
CA PRO A 181 4.02 39.55 -16.92
C PRO A 181 4.96 39.07 -15.81
N GLY A 182 5.30 37.77 -15.80
CA GLY A 182 6.11 37.15 -14.76
C GLY A 182 5.34 36.61 -13.54
N ALA A 183 4.00 36.70 -13.51
CA ALA A 183 3.20 36.00 -12.52
C ALA A 183 3.27 34.50 -12.76
N ARG A 184 3.80 33.81 -11.75
CA ARG A 184 3.99 32.36 -11.77
C ARG A 184 2.85 31.72 -11.02
N VAL A 185 2.39 30.56 -11.48
CA VAL A 185 1.51 29.72 -10.67
C VAL A 185 2.35 29.16 -9.51
N PRO A 186 2.08 29.52 -8.25
CA PRO A 186 2.92 29.12 -7.14
C PRO A 186 2.68 27.64 -6.80
N LEU A 187 3.75 26.96 -6.36
CA LEU A 187 3.73 25.55 -5.95
C LEU A 187 2.62 25.26 -4.93
N THR A 188 2.48 26.14 -3.93
CA THR A 188 1.52 26.00 -2.84
C THR A 188 0.08 26.03 -3.33
N SER A 189 -0.26 26.88 -4.31
CA SER A 189 -1.61 26.92 -4.89
C SER A 189 -1.95 25.65 -5.66
N ILE A 190 -0.99 25.07 -6.38
CA ILE A 190 -1.19 23.78 -7.07
C ILE A 190 -1.31 22.64 -6.04
N LEU A 191 -0.41 22.63 -5.04
CA LEU A 191 -0.38 21.60 -4.00
C LEU A 191 -1.69 21.57 -3.20
N ASN A 192 -2.24 22.73 -2.83
CA ASN A 192 -3.52 22.80 -2.11
C ASN A 192 -4.69 22.19 -2.88
N GLN A 193 -4.65 22.17 -4.20
CA GLN A 193 -5.70 21.58 -5.04
C GLN A 193 -5.59 20.04 -5.14
N ILE A 194 -4.41 19.46 -4.92
CA ILE A 194 -4.15 18.01 -5.08
C ILE A 194 -3.84 17.33 -3.74
N GLN A 195 -3.79 18.10 -2.65
CA GLN A 195 -3.42 17.60 -1.32
C GLN A 195 -4.33 16.47 -0.84
N LEU A 196 -5.63 16.51 -1.16
CA LEU A 196 -6.58 15.49 -0.71
C LEU A 196 -6.27 14.14 -1.36
N GLU A 197 -6.02 14.12 -2.67
CA GLU A 197 -5.60 12.92 -3.39
C GLU A 197 -4.28 12.38 -2.85
N ALA A 198 -3.30 13.25 -2.59
CA ALA A 198 -1.99 12.85 -2.07
C ALA A 198 -2.07 12.28 -0.64
N ILE A 199 -2.86 12.91 0.24
CA ILE A 199 -3.05 12.45 1.62
C ILE A 199 -3.83 11.13 1.63
N LEU A 200 -4.95 11.02 0.91
CA LEU A 200 -5.73 9.78 0.84
C LEU A 200 -4.92 8.61 0.29
N TRP A 201 -4.10 8.85 -0.74
CA TRP A 201 -3.14 7.87 -1.23
C TRP A 201 -2.16 7.46 -0.13
N GLY A 202 -1.54 8.42 0.54
CA GLY A 202 -0.54 8.14 1.56
C GLY A 202 -1.10 7.44 2.80
N ILE A 203 -2.35 7.73 3.19
CA ILE A 203 -3.10 6.97 4.20
C ILE A 203 -3.26 5.53 3.73
N GLY A 204 -3.68 5.32 2.48
CA GLY A 204 -3.78 3.99 1.89
C GLY A 204 -2.45 3.24 1.93
N THR A 205 -1.34 3.89 1.56
CA THR A 205 -0.01 3.30 1.64
C THR A 205 0.36 2.93 3.08
N ALA A 206 0.11 3.81 4.06
CA ALA A 206 0.36 3.49 5.47
C ALA A 206 -0.45 2.26 5.95
N LEU A 207 -1.70 2.11 5.48
CA LEU A 207 -2.57 0.97 5.81
C LEU A 207 -2.09 -0.34 5.19
N GLY A 208 -1.75 -0.34 3.90
CA GLY A 208 -1.33 -1.56 3.22
C GLY A 208 0.09 -2.01 3.61
N GLU A 209 0.78 -1.22 4.43
CA GLU A 209 2.09 -1.51 5.00
C GLU A 209 2.05 -1.98 6.46
N LEU A 210 0.85 -2.13 7.04
CA LEU A 210 0.65 -2.75 8.34
C LEU A 210 0.97 -4.26 8.44
N PRO A 211 0.86 -5.08 7.37
CA PRO A 211 1.04 -6.53 7.51
C PRO A 211 2.38 -6.97 8.14
N PRO A 212 3.57 -6.43 7.75
CA PRO A 212 4.83 -6.81 8.37
C PRO A 212 4.87 -6.59 9.89
N TYR A 213 4.23 -5.53 10.38
CA TYR A 213 4.14 -5.25 11.81
C TYR A 213 3.30 -6.28 12.56
N PHE A 214 2.13 -6.65 12.04
CA PHE A 214 1.27 -7.65 12.69
C PHE A 214 1.84 -9.05 12.62
N ILE A 215 2.43 -9.41 11.49
CA ILE A 215 3.06 -10.72 11.29
C ILE A 215 4.24 -10.90 12.25
N SER A 216 5.14 -9.91 12.30
CA SER A 216 6.29 -9.96 13.21
C SER A 216 5.91 -9.91 14.68
N ARG A 217 4.84 -9.19 15.04
CA ARG A 217 4.30 -9.17 16.40
C ARG A 217 3.67 -10.50 16.79
N ALA A 218 2.98 -11.17 15.87
CA ALA A 218 2.44 -12.51 16.12
C ALA A 218 3.59 -13.54 16.31
N ALA A 219 4.65 -13.43 15.51
CA ALA A 219 5.84 -14.28 15.61
C ALA A 219 6.62 -14.09 16.92
N SER A 220 6.74 -12.86 17.44
CA SER A 220 7.40 -12.62 18.74
C SER A 220 6.58 -13.15 19.91
N ILE A 221 5.24 -13.02 19.86
CA ILE A 221 4.36 -13.59 20.89
C ILE A 221 4.41 -15.12 20.90
N SER A 222 4.59 -15.76 19.73
CA SER A 222 4.70 -17.22 19.62
C SER A 222 6.11 -17.78 19.88
N GLY A 223 7.09 -16.93 20.20
CA GLY A 223 8.49 -17.34 20.41
C GLY A 223 9.23 -17.77 19.14
N ARG A 224 8.65 -17.54 17.94
CA ARG A 224 9.25 -17.85 16.62
C ARG A 224 9.99 -16.65 16.03
N GLU A 225 10.79 -15.96 16.84
CA GLU A 225 11.47 -14.72 16.43
C GLU A 225 12.48 -14.90 15.27
N GLY A 226 12.97 -16.12 15.05
CA GLY A 226 13.99 -16.46 14.05
C GLY A 226 13.51 -16.60 12.59
N GLU A 227 12.32 -17.17 12.35
CA GLU A 227 11.87 -17.55 10.99
C GLU A 227 11.76 -16.32 10.06
N HIS A 228 11.10 -15.25 10.52
CA HIS A 228 10.93 -14.03 9.71
C HIS A 228 12.22 -13.19 9.57
N MET A 229 13.19 -13.41 10.45
CA MET A 229 14.50 -12.74 10.40
C MET A 229 15.39 -13.36 9.31
N GLU A 230 15.29 -14.69 9.14
CA GLU A 230 15.95 -15.48 8.11
C GLU A 230 15.38 -15.21 6.72
N ASP A 231 14.05 -15.06 6.58
CA ASP A 231 13.38 -14.67 5.32
C ASP A 231 13.82 -13.29 4.81
N LEU A 232 14.06 -12.33 5.71
CA LEU A 232 14.59 -11.02 5.33
C LEU A 232 16.08 -11.10 4.95
N ASP A 233 16.84 -11.95 5.64
CA ASP A 233 18.26 -12.14 5.36
C ASP A 233 18.49 -12.93 4.06
N SER A 234 17.60 -13.85 3.68
CA SER A 234 17.62 -14.55 2.39
C SER A 234 17.22 -13.62 1.24
N ALA A 235 16.16 -12.81 1.38
CA ALA A 235 15.79 -11.78 0.41
C ALA A 235 16.92 -10.73 0.20
N SER A 236 17.67 -10.40 1.26
CA SER A 236 18.82 -9.49 1.18
C SER A 236 20.12 -10.12 0.65
N LYS A 237 20.18 -11.45 0.50
CA LYS A 237 21.33 -12.17 -0.07
C LYS A 237 21.26 -12.27 -1.60
N GLU A 238 20.06 -12.24 -2.18
CA GLU A 238 19.89 -12.26 -3.64
C GLU A 238 20.24 -10.91 -4.30
N ASP A 239 20.12 -9.79 -3.56
CA ASP A 239 20.46 -8.44 -4.04
C ASP A 239 21.84 -7.98 -3.52
N GLY A 240 22.91 -8.33 -4.25
CA GLY A 240 24.31 -8.02 -3.92
C GLY A 240 24.75 -6.55 -4.02
N GLY A 241 23.84 -5.58 -3.83
CA GLY A 241 24.08 -4.15 -4.01
C GLY A 241 24.51 -3.37 -2.75
N ILE A 242 25.06 -2.17 -2.94
CA ILE A 242 25.44 -1.21 -1.87
C ILE A 242 24.28 -0.97 -0.88
N ILE A 243 23.05 -0.96 -1.37
CA ILE A 243 21.83 -0.76 -0.56
C ILE A 243 21.63 -1.91 0.44
N SER A 244 21.89 -3.17 0.08
CA SER A 244 21.68 -4.31 0.98
C SER A 244 22.68 -4.32 2.13
N ASN A 245 23.93 -3.89 1.90
CA ASN A 245 24.93 -3.72 2.95
C ASN A 245 24.55 -2.61 3.95
N HIS A 246 24.05 -1.46 3.47
CA HIS A 246 23.56 -0.42 4.36
C HIS A 246 22.31 -0.86 5.15
N LEU A 247 21.37 -1.56 4.51
CA LEU A 247 20.21 -2.14 5.19
C LEU A 247 20.63 -3.12 6.29
N LYS A 248 21.64 -3.98 6.05
CA LYS A 248 22.20 -4.88 7.06
C LYS A 248 22.85 -4.13 8.23
N GLN A 249 23.55 -3.03 7.95
CA GLN A 249 24.16 -2.20 8.98
C GLN A 249 23.11 -1.49 9.84
N ILE A 250 22.08 -0.93 9.21
CA ILE A 250 20.94 -0.30 9.88
C ILE A 250 20.19 -1.34 10.72
N LYS A 251 19.92 -2.53 10.18
CA LYS A 251 19.31 -3.66 10.92
C LYS A 251 20.13 -4.02 12.17
N LYS A 252 21.44 -4.25 12.03
CA LYS A 252 22.33 -4.58 13.17
C LYS A 252 22.35 -3.47 14.22
N TRP A 253 22.41 -2.22 13.77
CA TRP A 253 22.36 -1.07 14.67
C TRP A 253 21.03 -1.01 15.43
N LEU A 254 19.91 -1.17 14.73
CA LEU A 254 18.57 -1.10 15.30
C LEU A 254 18.30 -2.29 16.27
N LEU A 255 18.87 -3.47 15.98
CA LEU A 255 18.83 -4.63 16.88
C LEU A 255 19.64 -4.41 18.15
N SER A 256 20.84 -3.84 18.02
CA SER A 256 21.72 -3.54 19.16
C SER A 256 21.20 -2.38 20.03
N ASN A 257 20.44 -1.46 19.43
CA ASN A 257 20.02 -0.21 20.04
C ASN A 257 18.49 -0.10 20.17
N ARG A 258 17.83 -1.15 20.69
CA ARG A 258 16.37 -1.21 20.90
C ARG A 258 15.80 0.02 21.63
N GLN A 259 16.56 0.59 22.56
CA GLN A 259 16.20 1.76 23.37
C GLN A 259 15.93 3.02 22.54
N TYR A 260 16.50 3.09 21.33
CA TYR A 260 16.40 4.23 20.42
C TYR A 260 15.26 4.10 19.40
N LEU A 261 14.45 3.03 19.46
CA LEU A 261 13.28 2.83 18.60
C LEU A 261 12.08 3.66 19.08
N ASN A 262 12.28 4.97 19.11
CA ASN A 262 11.31 5.96 19.51
C ASN A 262 10.44 6.41 18.35
N PHE A 263 9.40 7.17 18.66
CA PHE A 263 8.44 7.67 17.68
C PHE A 263 9.14 8.36 16.49
N PHE A 264 10.14 9.21 16.78
CA PHE A 264 10.91 9.91 15.75
C PHE A 264 11.74 8.98 14.86
N THR A 265 12.34 7.93 15.42
CA THR A 265 13.10 6.93 14.66
C THR A 265 12.18 6.18 13.69
N ILE A 266 10.99 5.78 14.17
CA ILE A 266 9.96 5.13 13.35
C ILE A 266 9.49 6.09 12.24
N LEU A 267 9.25 7.36 12.58
CA LEU A 267 8.84 8.38 11.63
C LEU A 267 9.87 8.57 10.50
N VAL A 268 11.16 8.66 10.85
CA VAL A 268 12.25 8.79 9.89
C VAL A 268 12.31 7.54 9.00
N LEU A 269 12.29 6.34 9.58
CA LEU A 269 12.30 5.10 8.79
C LEU A 269 11.09 4.97 7.87
N ALA A 270 9.92 5.46 8.30
CA ALA A 270 8.71 5.47 7.50
C ALA A 270 8.68 6.54 6.40
N SER A 271 9.46 7.60 6.53
CA SER A 271 9.51 8.68 5.54
C SER A 271 10.41 8.35 4.33
N VAL A 272 11.19 7.27 4.41
CA VAL A 272 12.24 6.88 3.45
C VAL A 272 11.73 5.69 2.59
N PRO A 273 12.31 5.40 1.40
CA PRO A 273 11.94 4.28 0.51
C PRO A 273 11.54 2.96 1.19
N ASN A 274 10.63 2.26 0.52
CA ASN A 274 9.88 1.11 1.05
C ASN A 274 10.70 0.04 1.82
N PRO A 275 11.93 -0.37 1.41
CA PRO A 275 12.68 -1.39 2.15
C PRO A 275 13.01 -1.01 3.61
N LEU A 276 13.23 0.28 3.88
CA LEU A 276 13.51 0.77 5.24
C LEU A 276 12.27 0.79 6.13
N PHE A 277 11.12 1.03 5.52
CA PHE A 277 9.85 0.95 6.22
C PHE A 277 9.52 -0.51 6.58
N ASP A 278 9.65 -1.46 5.64
CA ASP A 278 9.31 -2.86 5.90
C ASP A 278 10.16 -3.41 7.06
N LEU A 279 11.45 -3.03 7.08
CA LEU A 279 12.34 -3.27 8.21
C LEU A 279 11.81 -2.65 9.51
N ALA A 280 11.38 -1.38 9.49
CA ALA A 280 10.81 -0.73 10.67
C ALA A 280 9.54 -1.42 11.16
N GLY A 281 8.66 -1.86 10.26
CA GLY A 281 7.46 -2.62 10.60
C GLY A 281 7.78 -3.92 11.32
N ILE A 282 8.71 -4.71 10.77
CA ILE A 282 9.16 -5.97 11.35
C ILE A 282 9.77 -5.74 12.74
N MET A 283 10.66 -4.77 12.86
CA MET A 283 11.35 -4.50 14.13
C MET A 283 10.41 -3.92 15.18
N CYS A 284 9.45 -3.08 14.79
CA CYS A 284 8.41 -2.59 15.71
C CYS A 284 7.53 -3.72 16.24
N GLY A 285 7.14 -4.67 15.38
CA GLY A 285 6.32 -5.80 15.78
C GLY A 285 7.08 -6.79 16.67
N GLN A 286 8.33 -7.14 16.31
CA GLN A 286 9.21 -7.98 17.13
C GLN A 286 9.41 -7.39 18.52
N PHE A 287 9.75 -6.10 18.62
CA PHE A 287 9.99 -5.45 19.90
C PHE A 287 8.73 -5.10 20.69
N GLY A 288 7.54 -5.43 20.18
CA GLY A 288 6.28 -5.23 20.88
C GLY A 288 5.88 -3.75 21.03
N ILE A 289 6.36 -2.86 20.17
CA ILE A 289 6.03 -1.42 20.22
C ILE A 289 4.50 -1.25 20.12
N PRO A 290 3.86 -0.33 20.88
CA PRO A 290 2.41 -0.11 20.79
C PRO A 290 1.95 0.27 19.38
N PHE A 291 0.84 -0.32 18.93
CA PHE A 291 0.30 -0.10 17.58
C PHE A 291 0.12 1.38 17.27
N TRP A 292 -0.48 2.16 18.17
CA TRP A 292 -0.73 3.58 17.94
C TRP A 292 0.55 4.40 17.78
N LYS A 293 1.63 4.06 18.50
CA LYS A 293 2.93 4.74 18.35
C LYS A 293 3.54 4.47 16.98
N PHE A 294 3.47 3.23 16.52
CA PHE A 294 3.93 2.83 15.19
C PHE A 294 3.05 3.44 14.09
N PHE A 295 1.74 3.23 14.15
CA PHE A 295 0.80 3.63 13.11
C PHE A 295 0.77 5.15 12.92
N THR A 296 0.76 5.95 13.99
CA THR A 296 0.76 7.41 13.85
C THR A 296 2.08 7.95 13.27
N ALA A 297 3.22 7.38 13.67
CA ALA A 297 4.52 7.70 13.07
C ALA A 297 4.55 7.35 11.57
N THR A 298 4.05 6.17 11.21
CA THR A 298 3.92 5.71 9.83
C THR A 298 2.98 6.59 9.01
N LEU A 299 1.83 6.95 9.58
CA LEU A 299 0.83 7.79 8.93
C LEU A 299 1.41 9.17 8.60
N ILE A 300 2.09 9.81 9.54
CA ILE A 300 2.73 11.12 9.32
C ILE A 300 3.86 10.97 8.29
N GLY A 301 4.73 9.96 8.45
CA GLY A 301 5.85 9.74 7.54
C GLY A 301 5.40 9.50 6.09
N LYS A 302 4.30 8.76 5.89
CA LYS A 302 3.84 8.40 4.55
C LYS A 302 2.85 9.39 3.98
N ALA A 303 1.78 9.71 4.72
CA ALA A 303 0.71 10.56 4.23
C ALA A 303 1.03 12.05 4.21
N ILE A 304 2.00 12.50 5.02
CA ILE A 304 2.36 13.92 5.13
C ILE A 304 3.77 14.18 4.60
N ILE A 305 4.78 13.38 4.96
CA ILE A 305 6.16 13.68 4.55
C ILE A 305 6.43 13.13 3.14
N LYS A 306 6.40 11.81 2.98
CA LYS A 306 6.77 11.12 1.73
C LYS A 306 5.92 11.55 0.55
N THR A 307 4.59 11.51 0.66
CA THR A 307 3.69 11.86 -0.44
C THR A 307 3.81 13.33 -0.85
N HIS A 308 3.97 14.26 0.09
CA HIS A 308 4.13 15.68 -0.26
C HIS A 308 5.50 15.95 -0.90
N ILE A 309 6.57 15.29 -0.47
CA ILE A 309 7.88 15.37 -1.14
C ILE A 309 7.75 14.89 -2.59
N GLN A 310 7.11 13.72 -2.81
CA GLN A 310 6.88 13.18 -4.16
C GLN A 310 5.99 14.09 -5.02
N THR A 311 4.96 14.67 -4.42
CA THR A 311 4.03 15.58 -5.11
C THR A 311 4.71 16.89 -5.48
N ALA A 312 5.44 17.50 -4.55
CA ALA A 312 6.20 18.73 -4.79
C ALA A 312 7.27 18.52 -5.88
N PHE A 313 7.93 17.37 -5.89
CA PHE A 313 8.88 17.00 -6.94
C PHE A 313 8.22 16.99 -8.31
N ILE A 314 7.07 16.31 -8.48
CA ILE A 314 6.38 16.29 -9.78
C ILE A 314 5.90 17.67 -10.20
N ILE A 315 5.31 18.45 -9.29
CA ILE A 315 4.87 19.82 -9.61
C ILE A 315 6.05 20.67 -10.07
N SER A 316 7.20 20.54 -9.40
CA SER A 316 8.44 21.23 -9.78
C SER A 316 8.90 20.87 -11.18
N VAL A 317 8.98 19.57 -11.51
CA VAL A 317 9.42 19.11 -12.84
C VAL A 317 8.46 19.56 -13.95
N CYS A 318 7.16 19.62 -13.65
CA CYS A 318 6.13 19.99 -14.61
C CYS A 318 5.93 21.52 -14.75
N ASN A 319 6.49 22.32 -13.86
CA ASN A 319 6.39 23.78 -13.89
C ASN A 319 7.76 24.37 -14.28
N ASN A 320 7.93 24.71 -15.55
CA ASN A 320 9.20 25.22 -16.10
C ASN A 320 9.72 26.43 -15.31
N GLN A 321 8.85 27.37 -14.97
CA GLN A 321 9.22 28.58 -14.24
C GLN A 321 9.70 28.27 -12.81
N LEU A 322 9.16 27.24 -12.18
CA LEU A 322 9.56 26.79 -10.86
C LEU A 322 10.85 25.97 -10.92
N LEU A 323 11.00 25.15 -11.95
CA LEU A 323 12.21 24.36 -12.19
C LEU A 323 13.42 25.26 -12.38
N ASP A 324 13.32 26.30 -13.23
CA ASP A 324 14.40 27.26 -13.48
C ASP A 324 14.78 28.03 -12.19
N LEU A 325 13.80 28.34 -11.34
CA LEU A 325 14.07 28.97 -10.04
C LEU A 325 14.81 28.03 -9.09
N ILE A 326 14.40 26.76 -9.03
CA ILE A 326 15.04 25.75 -8.21
C ILE A 326 16.46 25.51 -8.71
N GLU A 327 16.67 25.38 -10.01
CA GLU A 327 18.01 25.23 -10.61
C GLU A 327 18.90 26.42 -10.23
N ASN A 328 18.41 27.66 -10.39
CA ASN A 328 19.18 28.86 -10.03
C ASN A 328 19.49 28.95 -8.52
N GLN A 329 18.56 28.56 -7.66
CA GLN A 329 18.80 28.51 -6.20
C GLN A 329 19.73 27.35 -5.82
N LEU A 330 19.60 26.19 -6.46
CA LEU A 330 20.45 25.03 -6.26
C LEU A 330 21.90 25.37 -6.63
N VAL A 331 22.11 26.03 -7.77
CA VAL A 331 23.41 26.56 -8.20
C VAL A 331 23.97 27.56 -7.19
N ARG A 332 23.14 28.47 -6.68
CA ARG A 332 23.57 29.46 -5.68
C ARG A 332 23.98 28.83 -4.34
N VAL A 333 23.19 27.87 -3.83
CA VAL A 333 23.39 27.29 -2.50
C VAL A 333 24.44 26.19 -2.51
N LEU A 334 24.38 25.25 -3.47
CA LEU A 334 25.35 24.15 -3.58
C LEU A 334 26.67 24.59 -4.23
N GLY A 335 26.67 25.69 -4.98
CA GLY A 335 27.90 26.29 -5.53
C GLY A 335 28.84 26.87 -4.45
N LEU A 336 28.34 27.09 -3.24
CA LEU A 336 29.15 27.53 -2.09
C LEU A 336 29.98 26.40 -1.46
N ILE A 337 29.68 25.13 -1.78
CA ILE A 337 30.36 23.96 -1.19
C ILE A 337 31.35 23.38 -2.22
N PRO A 338 32.67 23.58 -2.04
CA PRO A 338 33.69 23.05 -2.94
C PRO A 338 33.74 21.52 -2.83
N GLY A 339 33.03 20.85 -3.74
CA GLY A 339 32.87 19.39 -3.77
C GLY A 339 31.50 18.95 -4.27
N VAL A 340 30.44 19.71 -3.96
CA VAL A 340 29.08 19.42 -4.46
C VAL A 340 28.84 20.08 -5.83
N ALA A 341 29.52 21.19 -6.11
CA ALA A 341 29.45 21.92 -7.37
C ALA A 341 29.79 21.06 -8.62
N SER A 342 30.64 20.04 -8.49
CA SER A 342 30.99 19.13 -9.60
C SER A 342 29.89 18.13 -9.95
N PHE A 343 29.02 17.78 -9.00
CA PHE A 343 27.87 16.87 -9.21
C PHE A 343 26.63 17.61 -9.71
N LEU A 344 26.56 18.91 -9.49
CA LEU A 344 25.43 19.76 -9.82
C LEU A 344 24.99 19.68 -11.30
N PRO A 345 25.88 19.82 -12.30
CA PRO A 345 25.48 19.71 -13.71
C PRO A 345 24.93 18.32 -14.07
N ASN A 346 25.40 17.25 -13.41
CA ASN A 346 24.89 15.90 -13.60
C ASN A 346 23.48 15.70 -13.00
N ILE A 347 23.18 16.39 -11.90
CA ILE A 347 21.83 16.39 -11.31
C ILE A 347 20.85 17.16 -12.20
N ILE A 348 21.26 18.35 -12.68
CA ILE A 348 20.46 19.19 -13.58
C ILE A 348 20.18 18.46 -14.90
N SER A 349 21.19 17.81 -15.50
CA SER A 349 20.97 17.04 -16.73
C SER A 349 20.00 15.86 -16.52
N LYS A 350 20.12 15.12 -15.42
CA LYS A 350 19.17 14.05 -15.07
C LYS A 350 17.76 14.58 -14.83
N LEU A 351 17.63 15.77 -14.26
CA LEU A 351 16.35 16.44 -14.04
C LEU A 351 15.68 16.82 -15.37
N HIS A 352 16.44 17.40 -16.31
CA HIS A 352 15.94 17.68 -17.65
C HIS A 352 15.59 16.41 -18.43
N ILE A 353 16.38 15.33 -18.33
CA ILE A 353 16.06 14.04 -18.95
C ILE A 353 14.77 13.45 -18.34
N ALA A 354 14.61 13.53 -17.02
CA ALA A 354 13.39 13.10 -16.36
C ALA A 354 12.19 13.92 -16.85
N ARG A 355 12.33 15.24 -16.95
CA ARG A 355 11.31 16.14 -17.52
C ARG A 355 10.95 15.74 -18.94
N GLU A 356 11.92 15.59 -19.84
CA GLU A 356 11.67 15.22 -21.23
C GLU A 356 10.92 13.90 -21.34
N LYS A 357 11.29 12.89 -20.53
CA LYS A 357 10.57 11.61 -20.48
C LYS A 357 9.14 11.77 -19.98
N TYR A 358 8.92 12.58 -18.93
CA TYR A 358 7.59 12.83 -18.39
C TYR A 358 6.72 13.67 -19.33
N MET A 359 7.29 14.66 -20.03
CA MET A 359 6.60 15.51 -20.99
C MET A 359 6.34 14.78 -22.31
N ALA A 360 7.23 13.87 -22.76
CA ALA A 360 6.99 13.03 -23.93
C ALA A 360 5.94 11.95 -23.67
N ALA A 361 5.84 11.46 -22.42
CA ALA A 361 4.79 10.54 -21.98
C ALA A 361 3.43 11.23 -21.73
N SER A 362 3.41 12.58 -21.64
CA SER A 362 2.19 13.37 -21.43
C SER A 362 1.77 14.02 -22.76
N PRO A 363 0.50 13.93 -23.20
CA PRO A 363 0.10 14.53 -24.48
C PRO A 363 0.23 16.07 -24.45
N PRO A 364 0.66 16.71 -25.56
CA PRO A 364 0.70 18.17 -25.65
C PRO A 364 -0.72 18.75 -25.63
N VAL A 365 -0.93 19.81 -24.84
CA VAL A 365 -2.23 20.46 -24.59
C VAL A 365 -2.71 21.32 -25.78
N SER A 366 -1.97 21.33 -26.90
CA SER A 366 -2.36 22.02 -28.12
C SER A 366 -2.73 21.01 -29.20
N SER A 367 -3.99 21.05 -29.65
CA SER A 367 -4.63 20.19 -30.68
C SER A 367 -5.07 18.78 -30.25
N VAL A 368 -6.10 18.70 -29.37
CA VAL A 368 -6.80 17.44 -29.10
C VAL A 368 -7.86 17.19 -30.19
N LYS A 369 -7.39 16.79 -31.37
CA LYS A 369 -8.14 15.90 -32.26
C LYS A 369 -7.13 14.90 -32.82
N ALA A 370 -7.22 13.67 -32.31
CA ALA A 370 -6.45 12.48 -32.70
C ALA A 370 -4.98 12.41 -32.23
N LYS A 371 -4.79 11.97 -30.99
CA LYS A 371 -4.23 10.63 -30.71
C LYS A 371 -4.49 10.29 -29.24
N LYS A 372 -5.67 9.71 -29.01
CA LYS A 372 -5.99 8.86 -27.87
C LYS A 372 -4.79 7.93 -27.69
N TRP A 373 -4.07 8.07 -26.56
CA TRP A 373 -2.96 7.22 -26.08
C TRP A 373 -2.46 6.23 -27.14
N ASP A 374 -1.25 6.42 -27.69
CA ASP A 374 -0.66 5.45 -28.61
C ASP A 374 -0.85 4.05 -28.02
N LEU A 375 -1.78 3.31 -28.63
CA LEU A 375 -2.47 2.15 -28.09
C LEU A 375 -1.52 0.95 -27.99
N SER A 376 -0.24 1.16 -28.26
CA SER A 376 0.87 0.21 -28.22
C SER A 376 1.58 0.26 -26.86
N LEU A 377 2.17 1.40 -26.45
CA LEU A 377 2.94 1.46 -25.20
C LEU A 377 2.05 1.44 -23.95
N GLY A 378 0.92 2.14 -23.98
CA GLY A 378 -0.03 2.11 -22.87
C GLY A 378 -0.77 0.77 -22.73
N SER A 379 -1.03 0.08 -23.85
CA SER A 379 -1.62 -1.25 -23.83
C SER A 379 -0.64 -2.31 -23.37
N VAL A 380 0.61 -2.27 -23.84
CA VAL A 380 1.69 -3.14 -23.34
C VAL A 380 1.89 -2.91 -21.85
N TRP A 381 1.93 -1.66 -21.40
CA TRP A 381 2.09 -1.34 -20.00
C TRP A 381 0.87 -1.74 -19.15
N ASN A 382 -0.35 -1.50 -19.63
CA ASN A 382 -1.57 -1.99 -18.98
C ASN A 382 -1.60 -3.52 -18.91
N THR A 383 -1.06 -4.21 -19.93
CA THR A 383 -0.94 -5.68 -19.94
C THR A 383 0.07 -6.15 -18.90
N VAL A 384 1.23 -5.48 -18.77
CA VAL A 384 2.22 -5.77 -17.72
C VAL A 384 1.61 -5.54 -16.34
N VAL A 385 0.91 -4.42 -16.13
CA VAL A 385 0.22 -4.11 -14.87
C VAL A 385 -0.86 -5.16 -14.58
N TRP A 386 -1.63 -5.57 -15.59
CA TRP A 386 -2.66 -6.58 -15.43
C TRP A 386 -2.08 -7.95 -15.10
N LEU A 387 -0.96 -8.34 -15.73
CA LEU A 387 -0.21 -9.55 -15.40
C LEU A 387 0.37 -9.50 -13.97
N MET A 388 0.90 -8.35 -13.55
CA MET A 388 1.36 -8.16 -12.17
C MET A 388 0.21 -8.26 -11.17
N LEU A 389 -0.93 -7.62 -11.45
CA LEU A 389 -2.14 -7.69 -10.61
C LEU A 389 -2.73 -9.10 -10.55
N LEU A 390 -2.71 -9.85 -11.65
CA LEU A 390 -3.09 -11.26 -11.68
C LEU A 390 -2.14 -12.13 -10.86
N ASN A 391 -0.83 -11.97 -11.05
CA ASN A 391 0.17 -12.69 -10.27
C ASN A 391 0.04 -12.39 -8.78
N PHE A 392 -0.22 -11.13 -8.44
CA PHE A 392 -0.48 -10.71 -7.07
C PHE A 392 -1.77 -11.32 -6.51
N SER A 393 -2.86 -11.31 -7.29
CA SER A 393 -4.13 -11.95 -6.91
C SER A 393 -3.95 -13.45 -6.70
N ALA A 394 -3.20 -14.12 -7.58
CA ALA A 394 -2.86 -15.53 -7.46
C ALA A 394 -2.03 -15.80 -6.19
N LYS A 395 -1.06 -14.94 -5.87
CA LYS A 395 -0.31 -15.01 -4.60
C LYS A 395 -1.23 -14.86 -3.38
N ILE A 396 -2.15 -13.90 -3.37
CA ILE A 396 -3.12 -13.74 -2.26
C ILE A 396 -3.93 -15.02 -2.07
N VAL A 397 -4.47 -15.58 -3.16
CA VAL A 397 -5.28 -16.80 -3.09
C VAL A 397 -4.45 -17.97 -2.58
N ASN A 398 -3.23 -18.15 -3.09
CA ASN A 398 -2.31 -19.19 -2.64
C ASN A 398 -1.95 -19.05 -1.16
N THR A 399 -1.50 -17.88 -0.73
CA THR A 399 -1.09 -17.63 0.66
C THR A 399 -2.26 -17.79 1.63
N THR A 400 -3.45 -17.30 1.28
CA THR A 400 -4.67 -17.44 2.10
C THR A 400 -5.11 -18.91 2.19
N ALA A 401 -5.08 -19.64 1.07
CA ALA A 401 -5.42 -21.07 1.06
C ALA A 401 -4.43 -21.90 1.89
N LYS A 402 -3.12 -21.63 1.77
CA LYS A 402 -2.08 -22.26 2.58
C LYS A 402 -2.24 -21.94 4.07
N GLY A 403 -2.56 -20.69 4.40
CA GLY A 403 -2.82 -20.27 5.78
C GLY A 403 -3.97 -21.05 6.42
N TYR A 404 -5.07 -21.24 5.70
CA TYR A 404 -6.21 -22.04 6.18
C TYR A 404 -5.85 -23.52 6.37
N LEU A 405 -5.12 -24.11 5.42
CA LEU A 405 -4.68 -25.50 5.54
C LEU A 405 -3.73 -25.68 6.73
N ARG A 406 -2.82 -24.73 6.97
CA ARG A 406 -1.90 -24.74 8.12
C ARG A 406 -2.65 -24.71 9.44
N GLU A 407 -3.68 -23.86 9.56
CA GLU A 407 -4.50 -23.79 10.77
C GLU A 407 -5.23 -25.11 11.03
N GLN A 408 -5.71 -25.79 9.99
CA GLN A 408 -6.34 -27.10 10.12
C GLN A 408 -5.33 -28.18 10.56
N GLN A 409 -4.13 -28.17 10.00
CA GLN A 409 -3.04 -29.09 10.38
C GLN A 409 -2.59 -28.89 11.83
N GLU A 410 -2.52 -27.64 12.31
CA GLU A 410 -2.22 -27.32 13.71
C GLU A 410 -3.31 -27.84 14.66
N GLN A 411 -4.59 -27.78 14.27
CA GLN A 411 -5.68 -28.36 15.06
C GLN A 411 -5.63 -29.89 15.11
N GLU A 412 -5.29 -30.54 14.00
CA GLU A 412 -5.11 -32.01 13.96
C GLU A 412 -3.95 -32.47 14.86
N LEU A 413 -2.83 -31.73 14.85
CA LEU A 413 -1.70 -31.96 15.75
C LEU A 413 -2.08 -31.77 17.22
N ALA A 414 -2.76 -30.67 17.56
CA ALA A 414 -3.20 -30.42 18.94
C ALA A 414 -4.23 -31.45 19.43
N ALA A 415 -5.08 -31.97 18.54
CA ALA A 415 -6.00 -33.06 18.87
C ALA A 415 -5.25 -34.38 19.15
N LEU A 416 -4.21 -34.68 18.36
CA LEU A 416 -3.34 -35.85 18.58
C LEU A 416 -2.57 -35.74 19.91
N GLU A 417 -2.03 -34.56 20.24
CA GLU A 417 -1.36 -34.32 21.53
C GLU A 417 -2.32 -34.46 22.72
N ASN A 418 -3.54 -33.93 22.60
CA ASN A 418 -4.57 -34.09 23.65
C ASN A 418 -5.01 -35.54 23.83
N ASN A 419 -5.05 -36.33 22.76
CA ASN A 419 -5.34 -37.75 22.85
C ASN A 419 -4.18 -38.51 23.53
N ARG A 420 -2.93 -38.17 23.20
CA ARG A 420 -1.73 -38.72 23.88
C ARG A 420 -1.68 -38.37 25.37
N ALA A 421 -2.16 -37.20 25.77
CA ALA A 421 -2.19 -36.79 27.17
C ALA A 421 -3.31 -37.46 27.99
N ARG A 422 -4.25 -38.14 27.34
CA ARG A 422 -5.37 -38.88 27.97
C ARG A 422 -5.13 -40.39 28.06
N GLU A 423 -4.22 -40.91 27.24
CA GLU A 423 -3.64 -42.25 27.35
C GLU A 423 -2.55 -42.27 28.43
#